data_AF-A0A959LRV7-F1
#
_entry.id   AF-A0A959LRV7-F1
#
_cell.length_a   1.000
_cell.length_b   1.000
_cell.length_c   1.000
_cell.angle_alpha   90.00
_cell.angle_beta   90.00
_cell.angle_gamma   90.00
#
_symmetry.space_group_name_H-M   'P 1'
#
loop_
_entity.id
_entity.type
_entity.pdbx_description
1 polymer ?
#
loop_
_entity_poly.entity_id
_entity_poly.type
_entity_poly.pdbx_seq_one_letter_code
_entity_poly.pdbx_strand_id
1 'polypeptide(L)' 'MQTLQHTTEFEVKFSEADPLGIVWHGHYIRYFEDGREAFGKEYGLKYLDFYRHDIVVPIVNITCDYKR' A
#
# COMPACT_ATOMS: atom_id res chain seq x y z
N MET A 1 23.97 0.07 8.65
CA MET A 1 22.81 -0.71 8.15
C MET A 1 22.27 0.00 6.93
N GLN A 2 21.96 -0.72 5.84
CA GLN A 2 21.33 -0.12 4.67
C GLN A 2 19.82 -0.06 4.90
N THR A 3 19.22 1.10 4.66
CA THR A 3 17.77 1.25 4.70
C THR A 3 17.18 0.77 3.38
N LEU A 4 16.25 -0.19 3.43
CA LEU A 4 15.49 -0.63 2.26
C LEU A 4 14.38 0.38 1.98
N GLN A 5 14.15 0.70 0.71
CA GLN A 5 13.12 1.65 0.27
C GLN A 5 12.63 1.31 -1.12
N HIS A 6 11.35 1.55 -1.39
CA HIS A 6 10.75 1.38 -2.70
C HIS A 6 9.70 2.47 -2.93
N THR A 7 9.59 2.95 -4.17
CA THR A 7 8.58 3.95 -4.58
C THR A 7 7.72 3.35 -5.68
N THR A 8 6.41 3.51 -5.56
CA THR A 8 5.44 3.04 -6.54
C THR A 8 4.63 4.23 -7.04
N GLU A 9 4.59 4.39 -8.35
CA GLU A 9 3.78 5.38 -9.04
C GLU A 9 2.59 4.70 -9.69
N PHE A 10 1.42 5.33 -9.59
CA PHE A 10 0.20 4.87 -10.23
C PHE A 10 -0.67 6.07 -10.59
N GLU A 11 -1.56 5.86 -11.55
CA GLU A 11 -2.54 6.86 -11.95
C GLU A 11 -3.77 6.77 -11.05
N VAL A 12 -4.18 7.91 -10.50
CA VAL A 12 -5.45 8.04 -9.77
C VAL A 12 -6.59 7.99 -10.77
N LYS A 13 -7.53 7.06 -10.57
CA LYS A 13 -8.67 6.91 -11.49
C LYS A 13 -9.72 7.96 -11.21
N PHE A 14 -10.45 8.39 -12.24
CA PHE A 14 -11.59 9.29 -12.06
C PHE A 14 -12.63 8.74 -11.08
N SER A 15 -12.86 7.42 -11.06
CA SER A 15 -13.80 6.78 -10.13
C SER A 15 -13.34 6.78 -8.67
N GLU A 16 -12.10 7.16 -8.38
CA GLU A 16 -11.54 7.25 -7.03
C GLU A 16 -11.63 8.69 -6.47
N ALA A 17 -12.02 9.65 -7.31
CA ALA A 17 -12.26 11.02 -6.89
C ALA A 17 -13.67 11.19 -6.30
N ASP A 18 -13.80 12.09 -5.33
CA ASP A 18 -15.08 12.51 -4.75
C ASP A 18 -15.58 13.82 -5.39
N PRO A 19 -16.80 14.29 -5.04
CA PRO A 19 -17.36 15.54 -5.61
C PRO A 19 -16.54 16.81 -5.35
N LEU A 20 -15.55 16.78 -4.45
CA LEU A 20 -14.64 17.90 -4.22
C LEU A 20 -13.46 17.92 -5.19
N GLY A 21 -13.35 16.93 -6.08
CA GLY A 21 -12.28 16.83 -7.08
C GLY A 21 -10.95 16.35 -6.49
N ILE A 22 -10.99 15.67 -5.34
CA ILE A 22 -9.83 15.04 -4.71
C ILE A 22 -10.09 13.54 -4.55
N VAL A 23 -9.04 12.77 -4.28
CA VAL A 23 -9.19 11.35 -3.97
C VAL A 23 -10.04 11.19 -2.71
N TRP A 24 -11.07 10.34 -2.79
CA TRP A 24 -11.84 9.99 -1.61
C TRP A 24 -10.94 9.27 -0.60
N HIS A 25 -10.92 9.76 0.64
CA HIS A 25 -9.96 9.39 1.69
C HIS A 25 -9.79 7.87 1.92
N GLY A 26 -10.83 7.05 1.74
CA GLY A 26 -10.71 5.60 1.94
C GLY A 26 -9.96 4.86 0.82
N HIS A 27 -9.68 5.49 -0.33
CA HIS A 27 -8.81 4.90 -1.36
C HIS A 27 -7.33 4.90 -0.94
N TYR A 28 -6.91 5.81 -0.06
CA TYR A 28 -5.50 5.90 0.36
C TYR A 28 -4.99 4.62 1.03
N ILE A 29 -5.86 3.87 1.73
CA ILE A 29 -5.48 2.59 2.33
C ILE A 29 -5.06 1.57 1.27
N ARG A 30 -5.75 1.57 0.12
CA ARG A 30 -5.39 0.71 -1.01
C ARG A 30 -4.05 1.12 -1.62
N TYR A 31 -3.78 2.42 -1.71
CA TYR A 31 -2.50 2.91 -2.21
C TYR A 31 -1.33 2.51 -1.31
N PHE A 32 -1.52 2.52 0.01
CA PHE A 32 -0.50 2.00 0.94
C PHE A 32 -0.31 0.48 0.78
N GLU A 33 -1.38 -0.26 0.48
CA GLU A 33 -1.30 -1.70 0.19
C GLU A 33 -0.51 -1.97 -1.09
N ASP A 34 -0.76 -1.21 -2.16
CA ASP A 34 -0.02 -1.33 -3.42
C ASP A 34 1.48 -1.05 -3.21
N GLY A 35 1.82 -0.02 -2.43
CA GLY A 35 3.21 0.28 -2.05
C GLY A 35 3.86 -0.83 -1.21
N ARG A 36 3.11 -1.42 -0.26
CA ARG A 36 3.57 -2.56 0.56
C ARG A 36 3.85 -3.79 -0.30
N GLU A 37 2.96 -4.12 -1.24
CA GLU A 37 3.15 -5.25 -2.16
C GLU A 37 4.30 -5.01 -3.14
N ALA A 38 4.49 -3.78 -3.63
CA ALA A 38 5.60 -3.43 -4.50
C ALA A 38 6.95 -3.50 -3.78
N PHE A 39 7.04 -2.98 -2.54
CA PHE A 39 8.19 -3.19 -1.65
C PHE A 39 8.46 -4.67 -1.43
N GLY A 40 7.41 -5.46 -1.13
CA GLY A 40 7.53 -6.90 -0.96
C GLY A 40 8.06 -7.59 -2.21
N LYS A 41 7.62 -7.18 -3.39
CA LYS A 41 8.10 -7.71 -4.66
C LYS A 41 9.58 -7.43 -4.91
N GLU A 42 10.07 -6.24 -4.56
CA GLU A 42 11.48 -5.85 -4.73
C GLU A 42 12.42 -6.69 -3.84
N TYR A 43 11.99 -7.01 -2.62
CA TYR A 43 12.84 -7.64 -1.61
C TYR A 43 12.50 -9.10 -1.29
N GLY A 44 11.60 -9.74 -2.05
CA GLY A 44 11.22 -11.14 -1.85
C GLY A 44 10.37 -11.39 -0.60
N LEU A 45 9.51 -10.42 -0.26
CA LEU A 45 8.60 -10.42 0.89
C LEU A 45 7.14 -10.27 0.45
N LYS A 46 6.71 -10.97 -0.62
CA LYS A 46 5.31 -10.91 -1.05
C LYS A 46 4.42 -11.68 -0.09
N TYR A 47 3.14 -11.35 -0.07
CA TYR A 47 2.17 -12.08 0.77
C TYR A 47 2.20 -13.60 0.55
N LEU A 48 2.25 -14.05 -0.71
CA LEU A 48 2.30 -15.47 -1.04
C LEU A 48 3.61 -16.15 -0.64
N ASP A 49 4.70 -15.39 -0.47
CA ASP A 49 5.96 -15.95 0.01
C ASP A 49 5.78 -16.37 1.48
N PHE A 50 5.22 -15.51 2.33
CA PHE A 50 4.87 -15.86 3.72
C PHE A 50 3.87 -17.02 3.80
N TYR A 51 2.81 -16.97 2.99
CA TYR A 51 1.78 -18.01 3.02
C TYR A 51 2.32 -19.40 2.70
N ARG A 52 3.28 -19.51 1.76
CA ARG A 52 3.96 -20.78 1.42
C ARG A 52 4.84 -21.32 2.55
N HIS A 53 5.14 -20.48 3.53
CA HIS A 53 5.88 -20.83 4.74
C HIS A 53 4.95 -20.96 5.96
N ASP A 54 3.63 -21.15 5.75
CA ASP A 54 2.61 -21.26 6.80
C ASP A 54 2.52 -20.03 7.71
N ILE A 55 2.93 -18.86 7.21
CA ILE A 55 2.88 -17.57 7.90
C ILE A 55 1.82 -16.67 7.26
N VAL A 56 1.01 -16.03 8.09
CA VAL A 56 0.06 -14.99 7.66
C VAL A 56 0.48 -13.63 8.21
N VAL A 57 0.34 -12.59 7.39
CA VAL A 57 0.75 -11.22 7.74
C VAL A 57 -0.45 -10.29 7.62
N PRO A 58 -1.38 -10.32 8.60
CA PRO A 58 -2.57 -9.46 8.57
C PRO A 58 -2.21 -8.01 8.92
N ILE A 59 -2.99 -7.07 8.38
CA ILE A 59 -3.00 -5.70 8.88
C ILE A 59 -3.77 -5.69 10.21
N VAL A 60 -3.09 -5.31 11.29
CA VAL A 60 -3.68 -5.27 12.64
C VAL A 60 -4.10 -3.86 13.09
N ASN A 61 -3.47 -2.83 12.53
CA ASN A 61 -3.77 -1.43 12.82
C ASN A 61 -3.32 -0.55 11.65
N ILE A 62 -4.07 0.52 11.39
CA ILE A 62 -3.69 1.59 10.48
C ILE A 62 -3.98 2.93 11.14
N THR A 63 -2.99 3.81 11.13
CA THR A 63 -3.16 5.23 11.44
C THR A 63 -2.76 6.02 10.19
N CYS A 64 -3.68 6.83 9.66
CA CYS A 64 -3.43 7.67 8.49
C CYS A 64 -3.88 9.10 8.79
N ASP A 65 -2.93 10.03 8.76
CA ASP A 65 -3.20 11.46 8.84
C ASP A 65 -3.21 12.04 7.42
N TYR A 66 -4.36 12.53 6.98
CA TYR A 66 -4.50 13.21 5.70
C TYR A 66 -3.97 14.63 5.83
N LYS A 67 -2.77 14.85 5.29
CA LYS A 67 -2.08 16.14 5.31
C LYS A 67 -2.14 16.80 3.94
N ARG A 68 -2.09 18.13 3.94
CA ARG A 68 -2.00 18.96 2.74
C ARG A 68 -0.54 19.20 2.37
#